data_AF-C1F9X4-F1
#
_entry.id   AF-C1F9X4-F1
#
_cell.length_a   1.000
_cell.length_b   1.000
_cell.length_c   1.000
_cell.angle_alpha   90.00
_cell.angle_beta   90.00
_cell.angle_gamma   90.00
#
_symmetry.space_group_name_H-M   'P 1'
#
loop_
_entity.id
_entity.type
_entity.pdbx_description
1 polymer ?
#
loop_
_entity_poly.entity_id
_entity_poly.type
_entity_poly.pdbx_seq_one_letter_code
_entity_poly.pdbx_strand_id
1 'polypeptide(L)'
;MRAFWSYLRYDEAWTAETLRALSELAVGKVAVVEHLDLPDAMQHHLMHMGFTPEARVMVVRRAPAGDPTVYAIDGFEIALRRETAKSILVRQTEGA
;
A
#
# COMPACT_ATOMS: atom_id res chain seq x y z
N MET A 1 -34.94 -37.29 6.77
CA MET A 1 -35.02 -35.82 6.87
C MET A 1 -33.65 -35.26 6.56
N ARG A 2 -33.48 -34.81 5.32
CA ARG A 2 -32.24 -34.33 4.70
C ARG A 2 -32.29 -32.81 4.59
N ALA A 3 -31.12 -32.19 4.68
CA ALA A 3 -30.79 -30.89 4.11
C ALA A 3 -31.61 -29.68 4.63
N PHE A 4 -31.22 -29.17 5.79
CA PHE A 4 -31.57 -27.80 6.19
C PHE A 4 -30.34 -26.93 6.53
N TRP A 5 -29.14 -27.42 6.20
CA TRP A 5 -27.88 -26.71 6.40
C TRP A 5 -27.09 -26.58 5.08
N SER A 6 -27.81 -26.35 3.98
CA SER A 6 -27.23 -26.05 2.66
C SER A 6 -27.26 -24.54 2.33
N TYR A 7 -27.60 -23.68 3.29
CA TYR A 7 -27.89 -22.24 3.05
C TYR A 7 -26.93 -21.25 3.72
N LEU A 8 -25.82 -21.68 4.32
CA LEU A 8 -24.72 -20.77 4.65
C LEU A 8 -23.56 -21.02 3.70
N ARG A 9 -23.83 -20.73 2.43
CA ARG A 9 -22.83 -20.25 1.49
C ARG A 9 -22.63 -18.76 1.79
N TYR A 10 -21.65 -18.47 2.63
CA TYR A 10 -20.83 -17.26 2.56
C TYR A 10 -19.41 -17.82 2.64
N ASP A 11 -18.86 -18.28 1.53
CA ASP A 11 -17.82 -17.49 0.85
C ASP A 11 -16.89 -16.80 1.86
N GLU A 12 -16.20 -17.61 2.67
CA GLU A 12 -15.00 -17.22 3.41
C GLU A 12 -13.83 -16.99 2.42
N ALA A 13 -14.04 -16.16 1.40
CA ALA A 13 -12.97 -15.34 0.89
C ALA A 13 -12.73 -14.24 1.95
N TRP A 14 -12.14 -14.61 3.08
CA TRP A 14 -11.44 -13.63 3.92
C TRP A 14 -10.32 -13.08 3.05
N THR A 15 -10.58 -12.01 2.31
CA THR A 15 -9.54 -11.13 1.81
C THR A 15 -8.93 -10.48 3.05
N ALA A 16 -8.00 -11.18 3.70
CA ALA A 16 -7.23 -10.61 4.78
C ALA A 16 -6.50 -9.40 4.18
N GLU A 17 -7.04 -8.21 4.44
CA GLU A 17 -6.44 -6.93 4.07
C GLU A 17 -5.08 -6.85 4.74
N THR A 18 -4.05 -7.36 4.06
CA THR A 18 -2.74 -7.54 4.66
C THR A 18 -2.02 -6.21 4.61
N LEU A 19 -1.91 -5.55 5.76
CA LEU A 19 -1.04 -4.40 5.94
C LEU A 19 0.42 -4.81 5.72
N ARG A 20 1.13 -4.07 4.88
CA ARG A 20 2.55 -4.28 4.60
C ARG A 20 3.25 -2.94 4.53
N ALA A 21 4.58 -2.96 4.62
CA ALA A 21 5.37 -1.77 4.35
C ALA A 21 5.36 -1.45 2.84
N LEU A 22 5.31 -0.17 2.48
CA LEU A 22 5.38 0.31 1.09
C LEU A 22 6.65 -0.19 0.38
N SER A 23 7.74 -0.39 1.11
CA SER A 23 9.01 -0.93 0.60
C SER A 23 8.97 -2.40 0.16
N GLU A 24 7.95 -3.16 0.57
CA GLU A 24 7.77 -4.58 0.26
C GLU A 24 6.96 -4.82 -1.01
N LEU A 25 6.24 -3.80 -1.49
CA LEU A 25 5.47 -3.90 -2.72
C LEU A 25 6.39 -4.15 -3.92
N ALA A 26 5.94 -5.05 -4.80
CA ALA A 26 6.58 -5.27 -6.09
C ALA A 26 6.28 -4.13 -7.05
N VAL A 27 7.20 -3.91 -8.01
CA VAL A 27 7.00 -2.95 -9.10
C VAL A 27 5.72 -3.30 -9.88
N GLY A 28 4.93 -2.30 -10.21
CA GLY A 28 3.63 -2.43 -10.87
C GLY A 28 2.46 -2.72 -9.93
N LYS A 29 2.69 -2.93 -8.63
CA LYS A 29 1.61 -3.10 -7.65
C LYS A 29 1.10 -1.77 -7.14
N VAL A 30 -0.19 -1.77 -6.84
CA VAL A 30 -0.95 -0.64 -6.28
C VAL A 30 -1.36 -0.99 -4.86
N ALA A 31 -1.29 -0.01 -3.98
CA ALA A 31 -1.80 -0.10 -2.62
C ALA A 31 -2.44 1.22 -2.19
N VAL A 32 -3.15 1.18 -1.08
CA VAL A 32 -3.72 2.33 -0.41
C VAL A 32 -2.89 2.63 0.83
N VAL A 33 -2.52 3.88 1.03
CA VAL A 33 -1.79 4.33 2.22
C VAL A 33 -2.73 4.28 3.42
N GLU A 34 -2.32 3.59 4.47
CA GLU A 34 -3.10 3.44 5.70
C GLU A 34 -2.51 4.30 6.82
N HIS A 35 -1.18 4.24 6.98
CA HIS A 35 -0.49 4.93 8.04
C HIS A 35 0.94 5.31 7.67
N LEU A 36 1.43 6.43 8.18
CA LEU A 36 2.81 6.88 8.04
C LEU A 36 3.44 6.96 9.43
N ASP A 37 4.33 6.02 9.77
CA ASP A 37 5.06 5.97 11.03
C ASP A 37 6.44 6.66 10.87
N LEU A 38 6.39 7.98 10.73
CA LEU A 38 7.54 8.84 10.44
C LEU A 38 7.54 10.04 11.40
N PRO A 39 8.70 10.64 11.70
CA PRO A 39 8.76 11.89 12.46
C PRO A 39 7.87 12.97 11.86
N ASP A 40 7.19 13.75 12.70
CA ASP A 40 6.16 14.74 12.33
C ASP A 40 6.55 15.59 11.12
N ALA A 41 7.75 16.18 11.13
CA ALA A 41 8.20 17.04 10.02
C ALA A 41 8.21 16.32 8.67
N MET A 42 8.63 15.06 8.63
CA MET A 42 8.67 14.25 7.43
C MET A 42 7.29 13.71 7.06
N GLN A 43 6.48 13.30 8.05
CA GLN A 43 5.10 12.89 7.84
C GLN A 43 4.28 14.02 7.21
N HIS A 44 4.32 15.23 7.80
CA HIS A 44 3.64 16.41 7.25
C HIS A 44 4.14 16.73 5.85
N HIS A 45 5.45 16.70 5.59
CA HIS A 45 5.98 16.96 4.26
C HIS A 45 5.45 15.96 3.22
N LEU A 46 5.46 14.67 3.53
CA LEU A 46 4.92 13.63 2.64
C LEU A 46 3.41 13.77 2.43
N MET A 47 2.65 14.08 3.48
CA MET A 47 1.21 14.34 3.36
C MET A 47 0.92 15.53 2.46
N HIS A 48 1.69 16.62 2.53
CA HIS A 48 1.57 17.74 1.59
C HIS A 48 1.88 17.36 0.14
N MET A 49 2.70 16.33 -0.07
CA MET A 49 3.00 15.77 -1.40
C MET A 49 2.00 14.70 -1.86
N GLY A 50 0.93 14.44 -1.09
CA GLY A 50 -0.14 13.53 -1.46
C GLY A 50 -0.09 12.16 -0.77
N PHE A 51 0.91 11.86 0.06
CA PHE A 51 0.93 10.65 0.89
C PHE A 51 0.05 10.80 2.13
N THR A 52 -1.25 10.92 1.91
CA THR A 52 -2.25 10.93 2.98
C THR A 52 -2.81 9.53 3.19
N PRO A 53 -3.38 9.22 4.37
CA PRO A 53 -4.26 8.06 4.50
C PRO A 53 -5.32 8.04 3.40
N GLU A 54 -5.70 6.86 2.95
CA GLU A 54 -6.56 6.59 1.78
C GLU A 54 -5.97 6.96 0.41
N ALA A 55 -4.75 7.50 0.34
CA ALA A 55 -4.13 7.81 -0.94
C ALA A 55 -3.73 6.54 -1.69
N ARG A 56 -4.03 6.49 -2.99
CA ARG A 56 -3.62 5.41 -3.88
C ARG A 56 -2.18 5.63 -4.33
N VAL A 57 -1.32 4.65 -4.06
CA VAL A 57 0.09 4.66 -4.43
C VAL A 57 0.44 3.46 -5.31
N MET A 58 1.25 3.68 -6.34
CA MET A 58 1.74 2.63 -7.23
C MET A 58 3.26 2.59 -7.24
N VAL A 59 3.85 1.39 -7.21
CA VAL A 59 5.29 1.23 -7.37
C VAL A 59 5.65 1.33 -8.85
N VAL A 60 6.33 2.40 -9.26
CA VAL A 60 6.66 2.65 -10.68
C VAL A 60 7.92 1.90 -11.09
N ARG A 61 9.02 2.11 -10.35
CA ARG A 61 10.32 1.50 -10.63
C ARG A 61 11.21 1.52 -9.39
N ARG A 62 12.15 0.60 -9.33
CA ARG A 62 13.22 0.59 -8.33
C ARG A 62 14.53 0.95 -9.01
N ALA A 63 15.38 1.73 -8.36
CA ALA A 63 16.71 2.03 -8.88
C ALA A 63 17.52 0.74 -9.10
N PRO A 64 18.50 0.72 -10.03
CA PRO A 64 19.31 -0.47 -10.31
C PRO A 64 20.04 -1.02 -9.07
N ALA A 65 20.44 -0.14 -8.16
CA ALA A 65 21.09 -0.49 -6.90
C ALA A 65 20.10 -0.91 -5.78
N GLY A 66 18.80 -0.94 -6.06
CA GLY A 66 17.74 -1.31 -5.11
C GLY A 66 17.15 -0.15 -4.30
N ASP A 67 17.77 1.03 -4.33
CA ASP A 67 17.35 2.25 -3.62
C ASP A 67 17.72 3.51 -4.42
N PRO A 68 16.87 4.55 -4.51
CA PRO A 68 15.50 4.63 -3.98
C PRO A 68 14.46 3.91 -4.86
N THR A 69 13.23 3.81 -4.37
CA THR A 69 12.07 3.33 -5.15
C THR A 69 11.20 4.53 -5.54
N VAL A 70 10.76 4.56 -6.80
CA VAL A 70 9.87 5.60 -7.34
C VAL A 70 8.42 5.12 -7.21
N TYR A 71 7.60 5.98 -6.61
CA TYR A 71 6.19 5.75 -6.36
C TYR A 71 5.36 6.81 -7.09
N ALA A 72 4.25 6.41 -7.70
CA ALA A 72 3.28 7.33 -8.28
C ALA A 72 2.13 7.55 -7.29
N ILE A 73 1.82 8.81 -7.02
CA ILE A 73 0.75 9.24 -6.12
C ILE A 73 0.14 10.54 -6.65
N ASP A 74 -1.19 10.58 -6.72
CA ASP A 74 -1.94 11.75 -7.22
C ASP A 74 -1.42 12.37 -8.54
N GLY A 75 -0.95 11.52 -9.46
CA GLY A 75 -0.42 11.95 -10.76
C GLY A 75 1.04 12.43 -10.76
N PHE A 76 1.74 12.39 -9.62
CA PHE A 76 3.15 12.74 -9.50
C PHE A 76 4.01 11.53 -9.14
N GLU A 77 5.28 11.53 -9.58
CA GLU A 77 6.28 10.53 -9.20
C GLU A 77 7.18 11.06 -8.08
N ILE A 78 7.31 10.30 -6.99
CA ILE A 78 8.15 10.63 -5.84
C ILE A 78 9.11 9.48 -5.57
N ALA A 79 10.41 9.80 -5.49
CA ALA A 79 11.43 8.84 -5.10
C ALA A 79 11.56 8.80 -3.57
N LEU A 80 11.23 7.67 -2.96
CA LEU A 80 11.44 7.43 -1.53
C LEU A 80 12.56 6.43 -1.33
N ARG A 81 13.43 6.73 -0.37
CA ARG A 81 14.41 5.76 0.11
C ARG A 81 13.70 4.62 0.85
N ARG A 82 14.35 3.47 0.88
CA ARG A 82 13.84 2.23 1.45
C ARG A 82 13.56 2.39 2.93
N GLU A 83 14.38 3.13 3.68
CA GLU A 83 14.14 3.42 5.10
C GLU A 83 12.84 4.19 5.32
N THR A 84 12.56 5.21 4.50
CA THR A 84 11.32 5.98 4.58
C THR A 84 10.12 5.12 4.18
N ALA A 85 10.24 4.36 3.09
CA ALA A 85 9.16 3.50 2.61
C ALA A 85 8.88 2.28 3.53
N LYS A 86 9.80 1.91 4.43
CA LYS A 86 9.55 0.88 5.46
C LYS A 86 8.57 1.36 6.53
N SER A 87 8.60 2.66 6.81
CA SER A 87 7.77 3.33 7.79
C SER A 87 6.38 3.73 7.25
N ILE A 88 6.07 3.42 6.00
CA ILE A 88 4.74 3.69 5.42
C ILE A 88 4.00 2.36 5.33
N LEU A 89 2.89 2.25 6.06
CA LEU A 89 2.01 1.10 6.03
C LEU A 89 0.94 1.29 4.95
N VAL A 90 0.77 0.25 4.15
CA VAL A 90 -0.16 0.25 3.04
C VAL A 90 -0.99 -1.02 3.06
N ARG A 91 -2.24 -0.88 2.65
CA ARG A 91 -3.13 -2.00 2.35
C ARG A 91 -3.07 -2.29 0.86
N GLN A 92 -2.63 -3.48 0.52
CA GLN A 92 -2.59 -3.89 -0.87
C GLN A 92 -4.03 -3.99 -1.40
N THR A 93 -4.32 -3.28 -2.48
CA THR A 93 -5.57 -3.46 -3.21
C THR A 93 -5.36 -4.57 -4.23
N GLU A 94 -6.27 -5.56 -4.26
CA GLU A 94 -6.42 -6.45 -5.42
C GLU A 94 -7.02 -5.62 -6.56
N GLY A 95 -6.17 -4.82 -7.21
CA GLY A 95 -6.60 -3.82 -8.17
C GLY A 95 -6.28 -4.20 -9.61
N ALA A 96 -7.29 -4.82 -10.26
CA ALA A 96 -7.60 -4.86 -11.69
C ALA A 96 -6.71 -5.71 -12.63
#